data_AF-A0A1G2QZV2-F1
#
_entry.id   AF-A0A1G2QZV2-F1
#
_cell.length_a   1.000
_cell.length_b   1.000
_cell.length_c   1.000
_cell.angle_alpha   90.00
_cell.angle_beta   90.00
_cell.angle_gamma   90.00
#
_symmetry.space_group_name_H-M   'P 1'
#
loop_
_entity.id
_entity.type
_entity.pdbx_description
1 polymer ?
#
loop_
_entity_poly.entity_id
_entity_poly.type
_entity_poly.pdbx_seq_one_letter_code
_entity_poly.pdbx_strand_id
1 'polypeptide(L)'
;MLHTIVLSLLAGLAGLWIATEFVPGVDFTGELKNFLIAGLILGIILAVARPLLNLFSLIVKLAVLLALVFSAVWALDIFFPELTIPNLTSLALTGFAVAAVLIVLSLFSKGKI
;
A
#
# COMPACT_ATOMS: atom_id res chain seq x y z
N MET A 1 -6.08 -9.56 15.89
CA MET A 1 -4.64 -9.37 15.57
C MET A 1 -4.24 -10.08 14.28
N LEU A 2 -4.44 -11.40 14.17
CA LEU A 2 -4.07 -12.14 12.95
C LEU A 2 -4.90 -11.74 11.71
N HIS A 3 -6.21 -11.53 11.86
CA HIS A 3 -7.07 -11.01 10.79
C HIS A 3 -6.60 -9.64 10.27
N THR A 4 -6.06 -8.80 11.15
CA THR A 4 -5.64 -7.44 10.84
C THR A 4 -4.41 -7.44 9.93
N ILE A 5 -3.49 -8.38 10.20
CA ILE A 5 -2.28 -8.57 9.41
C ILE A 5 -2.64 -9.14 8.03
N VAL A 6 -3.48 -10.18 7.97
CA VAL A 6 -3.92 -10.78 6.70
C VAL A 6 -4.60 -9.73 5.80
N LEU A 7 -5.46 -8.88 6.36
CA LEU A 7 -6.09 -7.80 5.61
C LEU A 7 -5.09 -6.74 5.13
N SER A 8 -4.06 -6.43 5.91
CA SER A 8 -3.01 -5.50 5.48
C SER A 8 -2.12 -6.10 4.38
N LEU A 9 -1.85 -7.40 4.42
CA LEU A 9 -1.14 -8.10 3.34
C LEU A 9 -1.95 -8.11 2.04
N LEU A 10 -3.25 -8.44 2.14
CA LEU A 10 -4.17 -8.37 1.01
C LEU A 10 -4.32 -6.93 0.49
N ALA A 11 -4.34 -5.93 1.37
CA ALA A 11 -4.37 -4.53 0.97
C ALA A 11 -3.09 -4.10 0.25
N GLY A 12 -1.92 -4.60 0.67
CA GLY A 12 -0.64 -4.33 0.00
C GLY A 12 -0.60 -4.93 -1.40
N LEU A 13 -0.99 -6.21 -1.53
CA LEU A 13 -1.06 -6.91 -2.82
C LEU A 13 -2.11 -6.31 -3.75
N ALA A 14 -3.35 -6.16 -3.28
CA ALA A 14 -4.44 -5.61 -4.08
C ALA A 14 -4.21 -4.13 -4.41
N GLY A 15 -3.65 -3.36 -3.47
CA GLY A 15 -3.30 -1.96 -3.67
C GLY A 15 -2.22 -1.79 -4.73
N LEU A 16 -1.17 -2.62 -4.69
CA LEU A 16 -0.13 -2.61 -5.71
C LEU A 16 -0.66 -3.06 -7.07
N TRP A 17 -1.54 -4.07 -7.10
CA TRP A 17 -2.15 -4.56 -8.34
C TRP A 17 -3.08 -3.54 -8.99
N ILE A 18 -3.92 -2.88 -8.19
CA ILE A 18 -4.78 -1.79 -8.66
C ILE A 18 -3.90 -0.63 -9.13
N ALA A 19 -2.79 -0.35 -8.45
CA ALA A 19 -1.87 0.69 -8.85
C ALA A 19 -1.24 0.39 -10.22
N THR A 20 -0.78 -0.83 -10.48
CA THR A 20 -0.20 -1.19 -11.79
C THR A 20 -1.24 -1.20 -12.92
N GLU A 21 -2.49 -1.56 -12.63
CA GLU A 21 -3.53 -1.65 -13.67
C GLU A 21 -4.20 -0.30 -13.97
N PHE A 22 -4.43 0.54 -12.94
CA PHE A 22 -5.22 1.76 -13.06
C PHE A 22 -4.38 3.06 -13.08
N VAL A 23 -3.12 3.02 -12.63
CA VAL A 23 -2.27 4.22 -12.60
C VAL A 23 -1.41 4.28 -13.86
N PRO A 24 -1.64 5.25 -14.76
CA PRO A 24 -0.83 5.37 -15.97
C PRO A 24 0.63 5.63 -15.62
N GLY A 25 1.51 4.84 -16.22
CA GLY A 25 2.96 4.90 -16.04
C GLY A 25 3.51 4.03 -14.92
N VAL A 26 2.69 3.28 -14.17
CA VAL A 26 3.19 2.34 -13.16
C VAL A 26 3.24 0.97 -13.77
N ASP A 27 4.40 0.62 -14.31
CA ASP A 27 4.59 -0.67 -14.98
C ASP A 27 5.46 -1.59 -14.13
N PHE A 28 4.96 -2.80 -13.93
CA PHE A 28 5.72 -3.88 -13.31
C PHE A 28 6.16 -4.86 -14.41
N THR A 29 7.45 -4.87 -14.73
CA THR A 29 8.01 -5.67 -15.85
C THR A 29 8.70 -6.95 -15.38
N GLY A 30 8.73 -7.21 -14.07
CA GLY A 30 9.39 -8.37 -13.47
C GLY A 30 8.55 -9.63 -13.41
N GLU A 31 9.12 -10.68 -12.82
CA GLU A 31 8.40 -11.93 -12.56
C GLU A 31 7.27 -11.74 -11.53
N LEU A 32 6.18 -12.50 -11.68
CA LEU A 32 5.06 -12.54 -10.74
C LEU A 32 5.52 -12.75 -9.28
N LYS A 33 6.61 -13.51 -9.08
CA LYS A 33 7.24 -13.72 -7.77
C LYS A 33 7.70 -12.40 -7.13
N ASN A 34 8.35 -11.52 -7.88
CA ASN A 34 8.82 -10.24 -7.37
C ASN A 34 7.64 -9.30 -7.06
N PHE A 35 6.56 -9.37 -7.86
CA PHE A 35 5.32 -8.64 -7.58
C PHE A 35 4.69 -9.06 -6.25
N LEU A 36 4.59 -10.37 -6.02
CA LEU A 36 4.07 -10.95 -4.76
C LEU A 36 4.93 -10.52 -3.56
N ILE A 37 6.25 -10.52 -3.71
CA ILE A 37 7.19 -10.09 -2.67
C ILE A 37 7.02 -8.60 -2.37
N ALA A 38 6.97 -7.74 -3.40
CA ALA A 38 6.80 -6.30 -3.25
C ALA A 38 5.46 -5.96 -2.56
N GLY A 39 4.36 -6.58 -2.99
CA GLY A 39 3.05 -6.39 -2.38
C GLY A 39 2.97 -6.94 -0.95
N LEU A 40 3.66 -8.05 -0.65
CA LEU A 40 3.80 -8.56 0.72
C LEU A 40 4.58 -7.59 1.61
N ILE A 41 5.72 -7.08 1.14
CA ILE A 41 6.53 -6.10 1.88
C ILE A 41 5.69 -4.85 2.16
N LEU A 42 4.99 -4.31 1.15
CA LEU A 42 4.07 -3.18 1.30
C LEU A 42 3.00 -3.48 2.36
N GLY A 43 2.40 -4.66 2.31
CA GLY A 43 1.39 -5.10 3.26
C GLY A 43 1.92 -5.28 4.68
N ILE A 44 3.16 -5.75 4.86
CA ILE A 44 3.83 -5.85 6.16
C ILE A 44 4.08 -4.45 6.72
N ILE A 45 4.62 -3.53 5.92
CA ILE A 45 4.86 -2.14 6.31
C ILE A 45 3.54 -1.50 6.77
N LEU A 46 2.46 -1.68 6.02
CA LEU A 46 1.12 -1.22 6.38
C LEU A 46 0.60 -1.86 7.67
N ALA A 47 0.83 -3.16 7.87
CA ALA A 47 0.41 -3.88 9.08
C ALA A 47 1.13 -3.36 10.33
N VAL A 48 2.44 -3.11 10.24
CA VAL A 48 3.28 -2.56 11.32
C VAL A 48 2.95 -1.09 11.59
N ALA A 49 2.62 -0.31 10.56
CA ALA A 49 2.20 1.07 10.74
C ALA A 49 0.81 1.21 11.38
N ARG A 50 -0.09 0.24 11.18
CA ARG A 50 -1.46 0.27 11.69
C ARG A 50 -1.60 0.54 13.20
N PRO A 51 -0.84 -0.11 14.11
CA PRO A 51 -0.87 0.22 15.53
C PRO A 51 -0.40 1.65 15.80
N LEU A 52 0.66 2.13 15.12
CA LEU A 52 1.14 3.51 15.23
C LEU A 52 0.08 4.53 14.78
N LEU A 53 -0.66 4.20 13.73
CA LEU A 53 -1.72 5.02 13.16
C LEU A 53 -2.95 5.16 14.08
N ASN A 54 -3.14 4.27 15.05
CA ASN A 54 -4.25 4.37 16.02
C ASN A 54 -3.95 5.33 17.18
N LEU A 55 -2.73 5.87 17.30
CA LEU A 55 -2.40 6.90 18.28
C LEU A 55 -2.84 8.31 17.85
N PHE A 56 -3.15 8.51 16.57
CA PHE A 56 -3.43 9.82 15.99
C PHE A 56 -4.92 10.04 15.72
N SER A 57 -5.34 11.32 15.68
CA SER A 57 -6.69 11.72 15.25
C SER A 57 -6.95 11.34 13.80
N LEU A 58 -8.22 11.24 13.38
CA LEU A 58 -8.60 10.70 12.07
C LEU A 58 -7.92 11.42 10.88
N ILE A 59 -7.82 12.75 10.96
CA ILE A 59 -7.17 13.59 9.94
C ILE A 59 -5.66 13.34 9.88
N VAL A 60 -5.00 13.34 11.04
CA VAL A 60 -3.56 13.10 11.14
C VAL A 60 -3.23 11.67 10.73
N LYS A 61 -4.08 10.71 11.10
CA LYS A 61 -3.96 9.30 10.71
C LYS A 61 -3.95 9.14 9.19
N LEU A 62 -4.82 9.85 8.47
CA LEU A 62 -4.85 9.81 7.00
C LEU A 62 -3.54 10.35 6.42
N ALA A 63 -3.07 11.50 6.92
CA ALA A 63 -1.83 12.11 6.46
C ALA A 63 -0.60 11.23 6.70
N VAL A 64 -0.48 10.64 7.89
CA VAL A 64 0.62 9.72 8.23
C VAL A 64 0.56 8.45 7.40
N LEU A 65 -0.64 7.90 7.17
CA LEU A 65 -0.81 6.71 6.33
C LEU A 65 -0.41 7.00 4.89
N LEU A 66 -0.81 8.15 4.35
CA LEU A 66 -0.45 8.57 3.00
C LEU A 66 1.06 8.75 2.87
N ALA A 67 1.69 9.44 3.83
CA ALA A 67 3.14 9.62 3.88
C ALA A 67 3.89 8.28 3.98
N LEU A 68 3.36 7.33 4.77
CA LEU A 68 3.95 6.00 4.94
C LEU A 68 3.84 5.14 3.68
N VAL A 69 2.69 5.18 3.00
CA VAL A 69 2.53 4.47 1.72
C VAL A 69 3.45 5.10 0.68
N PHE A 70 3.53 6.42 0.62
CA PHE A 70 4.39 7.15 -0.30
C PHE A 70 5.86 6.75 -0.11
N SER A 71 6.35 6.73 1.14
CA SER A 71 7.71 6.31 1.43
C SER A 71 7.95 4.83 1.17
N ALA A 72 6.96 3.97 1.40
CA ALA A 72 7.06 2.53 1.14
C ALA A 72 7.11 2.22 -0.36
N VAL A 73 6.25 2.85 -1.16
CA VAL A 73 6.24 2.70 -2.63
C VAL A 73 7.52 3.26 -3.23
N TRP A 74 7.98 4.41 -2.76
CA TRP A 74 9.26 4.97 -3.17
C TRP A 74 10.44 4.07 -2.80
N ALA A 75 10.42 3.45 -1.62
CA ALA A 75 11.43 2.46 -1.25
C ALA A 75 11.38 1.24 -2.19
N LEU A 76 10.19 0.75 -2.53
CA LEU A 76 10.05 -0.38 -3.46
C LEU A 76 10.61 -0.06 -4.85
N ASP A 77 10.38 1.15 -5.39
CA ASP A 77 10.96 1.60 -6.66
C ASP A 77 12.51 1.58 -6.64
N ILE A 78 13.13 1.90 -5.49
CA ILE A 78 14.60 1.83 -5.34
C ILE A 78 15.10 0.38 -5.21
N PHE A 79 14.40 -0.46 -4.46
CA PHE A 79 14.85 -1.84 -4.16
C PHE A 79 14.48 -2.84 -5.25
N PHE A 80 13.43 -2.58 -6.03
CA PHE A 80 12.91 -3.44 -7.09
C PHE A 80 12.98 -2.69 -8.42
N PRO A 81 14.06 -2.85 -9.21
CA PRO A 81 14.17 -2.20 -10.52
C PRO A 81 13.10 -2.67 -11.51
N GLU A 82 12.37 -3.74 -11.18
CA GLU A 82 11.25 -4.25 -11.96
C GLU A 82 9.96 -3.43 -11.80
N LEU A 83 9.85 -2.63 -10.73
CA LEU A 83 8.77 -1.69 -10.49
C LEU A 83 9.23 -0.33 -11.00
N THR A 84 8.63 0.15 -12.08
CA THR A 84 9.01 1.44 -12.67
C THR A 84 7.94 2.48 -12.34
N ILE A 85 8.31 3.48 -11.55
CA ILE A 85 7.44 4.63 -11.27
C ILE A 85 8.10 5.90 -11.84
N PRO A 86 7.76 6.30 -13.08
CA PRO A 86 8.52 7.30 -13.84
C PRO A 86 8.34 8.72 -13.31
N ASN A 87 7.23 9.01 -12.63
CA ASN A 87 6.88 10.37 -12.22
C ASN A 87 6.35 10.42 -10.78
N LEU A 88 6.57 11.56 -10.12
CA LEU A 88 6.03 11.84 -8.78
C LEU A 88 4.50 11.77 -8.73
N THR A 89 3.82 12.08 -9.84
CA THR A 89 2.37 11.95 -9.99
C THR A 89 1.91 10.50 -9.95
N SER A 90 2.63 9.60 -10.64
CA SER A 90 2.38 8.15 -10.59
C SER A 90 2.64 7.59 -9.18
N LEU A 91 3.66 8.11 -8.48
CA LEU A 91 3.94 7.74 -7.08
C LEU A 91 2.85 8.25 -6.12
N ALA A 92 2.32 9.44 -6.35
CA ALA A 92 1.19 9.94 -5.57
C ALA A 92 -0.06 9.10 -5.82
N LEU A 93 -0.39 8.79 -7.08
CA LEU A 93 -1.58 8.03 -7.45
C LEU A 93 -1.53 6.58 -6.95
N THR A 94 -0.36 5.92 -7.00
CA THR A 94 -0.17 4.60 -6.37
C THR A 94 -0.39 4.68 -4.86
N GLY A 95 0.16 5.71 -4.21
CA GLY A 95 -0.05 5.96 -2.80
C GLY A 95 -1.53 6.14 -2.43
N PHE A 96 -2.26 6.91 -3.23
CA PHE A 96 -3.71 7.08 -3.07
C PHE A 96 -4.48 5.78 -3.31
N ALA A 97 -4.12 5.00 -4.34
CA ALA A 97 -4.78 3.73 -4.65
C ALA A 97 -4.63 2.73 -3.49
N VAL A 98 -3.41 2.53 -3.00
CA VAL A 98 -3.11 1.66 -1.87
C VAL A 98 -3.81 2.15 -0.60
N ALA A 99 -3.77 3.46 -0.32
CA ALA A 99 -4.46 4.05 0.82
C ALA A 99 -5.99 3.86 0.73
N ALA A 100 -6.58 4.06 -0.45
CA ALA A 100 -8.00 3.85 -0.69
C ALA A 100 -8.40 2.39 -0.46
N VAL A 101 -7.64 1.44 -1.01
CA VAL A 101 -7.86 0.00 -0.81
C VAL A 101 -7.77 -0.37 0.67
N LEU A 102 -6.78 0.15 1.38
CA LEU A 102 -6.62 -0.08 2.81
C LEU A 102 -7.79 0.50 3.63
N ILE A 103 -8.28 1.70 3.28
CA ILE A 103 -9.44 2.31 3.93
C ILE A 103 -10.68 1.45 3.69
N VAL A 104 -10.97 1.09 2.44
CA VAL A 104 -12.11 0.24 2.07
C VAL A 104 -12.06 -1.09 2.83
N LEU A 105 -10.94 -1.80 2.79
CA LEU A 105 -10.76 -3.07 3.52
C LEU A 105 -10.86 -2.87 5.04
N SER A 106 -10.40 -1.74 5.57
CA SER A 106 -10.52 -1.43 7.00
C SER A 106 -11.95 -1.12 7.44
N LEU A 107 -12.78 -0.54 6.56
CA LEU A 107 -14.21 -0.32 6.79
C LEU A 107 -14.95 -1.65 6.84
N PHE A 108 -14.68 -2.55 5.89
CA PHE A 108 -15.22 -3.92 5.91
C PHE A 108 -14.80 -4.70 7.17
N SER A 109 -13.58 -4.47 7.66
CA SER A 109 -13.09 -5.08 8.90
C SER A 109 -13.76 -4.56 10.18
N LYS A 110 -14.28 -3.32 10.18
CA LYS A 110 -14.97 -2.73 11.34
C LYS A 110 -16.45 -3.11 11.42
N GLY A 111 -17.01 -3.76 10.40
CA GLY A 111 -18.42 -4.17 10.34
C GLY A 111 -18.79 -5.42 11.16
N LYS A 112 -17.85 -6.03 11.89
CA LYS A 112 -18.13 -7.07 12.88
C LYS A 112 -17.29 -6.85 14.14
N ILE A 113 -17.92 -6.20 15.12
CA ILE A 113 -18.06 -6.49 16.56
C ILE A 113 -18.33 -5.14 17.23
#